data_AF-A0A2E9URT1-F1
#
_entry.id   AF-A0A2E9URT1-F1
#
_cell.length_a   1.000
_cell.length_b   1.000
_cell.length_c   1.000
_cell.angle_alpha   90.00
_cell.angle_beta   90.00
_cell.angle_gamma   90.00
#
_symmetry.space_group_name_H-M   'P 1'
#
loop_
_entity.id
_entity.type
_entity.pdbx_description
1 polymer ?
#
loop_
_entity_poly.entity_id
_entity_poly.type
_entity_poly.pdbx_seq_one_letter_code
_entity_poly.pdbx_strand_id
1 'polypeptide(L)'
;MAELSGKDKESESVFDIFEIFRSLRHEFGQVTVNFGSPVPLKEFIDDNIPEWQSLKEIPPIKLSETSLNLANMLAISINKAVAIKSTDLIALALLATSKQNIEEEYLLKQVELLRQIARTCIPAGASVTSARPEEMLNQAMKIVGLSRIEHAFGSIISSSKNQSRILAYNANNVAHVYTLPSLVLRFVTAKRQTDKIALLEFVTTLYPFLKSEMFLSWAISELNEVLETIVHLLQELGLVTTNGQQLSMPSQETSIQNSIQHIASITDQPLTRFYTIMELLQQSIKPTLKNLESASASISEKLSILYGINSTEFFDKSLFSAFLRTLKSENLLRDDLTVKKDFSLLVSMTAQSLDPDIRYNIFQAVKKFEN
;
A
#
# COMPACT_ATOMS: atom_id res chain seq x y z
N MET A 1 16.77 15.20 5.28
CA MET A 1 16.33 13.89 5.84
C MET A 1 15.66 13.96 7.22
N ALA A 2 15.76 15.08 7.96
CA ALA A 2 15.05 15.28 9.23
C ALA A 2 13.56 15.64 9.04
N GLU A 3 13.19 16.34 7.97
CA GLU A 3 11.79 16.73 7.68
C GLU A 3 10.86 15.55 7.35
N LEU A 4 11.39 14.49 6.71
CA LEU A 4 10.67 13.22 6.48
C LEU A 4 10.35 12.46 7.79
N SER A 5 10.77 13.00 8.95
CA SER A 5 10.51 12.45 10.28
C SER A 5 9.61 13.37 11.12
N GLY A 6 8.95 14.37 10.52
CA GLY A 6 8.00 15.25 11.20
C GLY A 6 8.61 16.26 12.17
N LYS A 7 9.91 16.57 12.03
CA LYS A 7 10.55 17.67 12.77
C LYS A 7 10.25 19.02 12.11
N ASP A 8 10.20 20.07 12.93
CA ASP A 8 10.01 21.45 12.49
C ASP A 8 11.02 21.86 11.41
N LYS A 9 10.56 22.71 10.48
CA LYS A 9 11.36 23.25 9.38
C LYS A 9 12.53 24.08 9.95
N GLU A 10 13.76 23.61 9.74
CA GLU A 10 14.95 24.40 10.08
C GLU A 10 15.16 25.51 9.03
N SER A 11 15.61 26.68 9.50
CA SER A 11 15.91 27.81 8.62
C SER A 11 17.14 27.50 7.78
N GLU A 12 16.95 27.32 6.47
CA GLU A 12 18.04 27.04 5.53
C GLU A 12 19.10 28.15 5.57
N SER A 13 20.35 27.75 5.82
CA SER A 13 21.51 28.61 5.86
C SER A 13 22.20 28.60 4.49
N VAL A 14 22.87 29.70 4.13
CA VAL A 14 23.68 29.79 2.90
C VAL A 14 24.80 28.72 2.86
N PHE A 15 25.15 28.13 4.01
CA PHE A 15 26.08 27.01 4.11
C PHE A 15 25.49 25.65 3.68
N ASP A 16 24.17 25.49 3.63
CA ASP A 16 23.50 24.25 3.17
C ASP A 16 23.74 24.00 1.68
N ILE A 17 24.07 25.07 0.92
CA ILE A 17 24.47 24.98 -0.49
C ILE A 17 25.73 24.11 -0.66
N PHE A 18 26.65 24.12 0.31
CA PHE A 18 27.84 23.26 0.26
C PHE A 18 27.52 21.79 0.59
N GLU A 19 26.50 21.52 1.40
CA GLU A 19 25.96 20.17 1.58
C GLU A 19 25.25 19.66 0.32
N ILE A 20 24.58 20.53 -0.43
CA ILE A 20 24.01 20.19 -1.75
C ILE A 20 25.09 19.75 -2.73
N PHE A 21 26.26 20.40 -2.78
CA PHE A 21 27.37 19.94 -3.63
C PHE A 21 28.00 18.62 -3.17
N ARG A 22 27.95 18.31 -1.87
CA ARG A 22 28.35 16.99 -1.35
C ARG A 22 27.29 15.93 -1.62
N SER A 23 26.01 16.30 -1.57
CA SER A 23 24.89 15.41 -1.88
C SER A 23 24.92 15.03 -3.36
N LEU A 24 25.24 15.97 -4.27
CA LEU A 24 25.47 15.76 -5.71
C LEU A 24 26.55 14.69 -6.05
N ARG A 25 27.36 14.25 -5.07
CA ARG A 25 28.29 13.12 -5.24
C ARG A 25 27.67 11.73 -4.99
N HIS A 26 26.46 11.67 -4.43
CA HIS A 26 25.72 10.41 -4.34
C HIS A 26 25.16 10.05 -5.71
N GLU A 27 25.22 8.77 -6.08
CA GLU A 27 24.53 8.30 -7.29
C GLU A 27 23.02 8.36 -7.05
N PHE A 28 22.34 9.39 -7.58
CA PHE A 28 20.88 9.56 -7.47
C PHE A 28 20.10 8.68 -8.46
N GLY A 29 20.78 7.91 -9.30
CA GLY A 29 20.17 7.13 -10.37
C GLY A 29 19.73 7.99 -11.55
N GLN A 30 18.89 7.41 -12.41
CA GLN A 30 18.24 8.13 -13.52
C GLN A 30 16.91 8.72 -13.04
N VAL A 31 16.64 9.97 -13.42
CA VAL A 31 15.37 10.64 -13.13
C VAL A 31 14.38 10.33 -14.26
N THR A 32 13.28 9.69 -13.92
CA THR A 32 12.14 9.47 -14.82
C THR A 32 10.98 10.34 -14.36
N VAL A 33 10.38 11.08 -15.29
CA VAL A 33 9.20 11.92 -15.03
C VAL A 33 8.11 11.53 -16.01
N ASN A 34 6.94 11.22 -15.49
CA ASN A 34 5.72 11.07 -16.25
C ASN A 34 4.78 12.23 -15.90
N PHE A 35 3.94 12.64 -16.84
CA PHE A 35 2.95 13.69 -16.64
C PHE A 35 1.55 13.09 -16.67
N GLY A 36 0.77 13.34 -15.61
CA GLY A 36 -0.65 13.05 -15.60
C GLY A 36 -1.43 14.01 -16.49
N SER A 37 -2.70 13.69 -16.72
CA SER A 37 -3.61 14.60 -17.42
C SER A 37 -3.73 15.93 -16.65
N PRO A 38 -3.76 17.07 -17.35
CA PRO A 38 -3.90 18.38 -16.70
C PRO A 38 -5.26 18.47 -15.99
N VAL A 39 -5.28 19.16 -14.85
CA VAL A 39 -6.51 19.48 -14.11
C VAL A 39 -6.94 20.90 -14.50
N PRO A 40 -8.02 21.09 -15.26
CA PRO A 40 -8.57 22.41 -15.55
C PRO A 40 -9.22 22.99 -14.28
N LEU A 41 -8.44 23.72 -13.48
CA LEU A 41 -8.86 24.17 -12.15
C LEU A 41 -10.17 24.97 -12.17
N LYS A 42 -10.39 25.79 -13.19
CA LYS A 42 -11.64 26.54 -13.33
C LYS A 42 -12.84 25.60 -13.47
N GLU A 43 -12.79 24.65 -14.39
CA GLU A 43 -13.86 23.67 -14.62
C GLU A 43 -14.11 22.84 -13.35
N PHE A 44 -13.04 22.43 -12.68
CA PHE A 44 -13.14 21.71 -11.41
C PHE A 44 -13.88 22.51 -10.34
N ILE A 45 -13.59 23.81 -10.19
CA ILE A 45 -14.29 24.66 -9.22
C ILE A 45 -15.73 24.91 -9.68
N ASP A 46 -15.97 25.13 -10.98
CA ASP A 46 -17.31 25.33 -11.54
C ASP A 46 -18.22 24.12 -11.23
N ASP A 47 -17.69 22.89 -11.28
CA ASP A 47 -18.42 21.65 -10.95
C ASP A 47 -18.69 21.47 -9.45
N ASN A 48 -17.75 21.84 -8.58
CA ASN A 48 -17.86 21.62 -7.13
C ASN A 48 -18.58 22.77 -6.41
N ILE A 49 -18.44 24.00 -6.93
CA ILE A 49 -19.06 25.21 -6.40
C ILE A 49 -19.70 25.97 -7.57
N PRO A 50 -20.90 25.57 -8.02
CA PRO A 50 -21.60 26.25 -9.09
C PRO A 50 -21.77 27.75 -8.79
N GLU A 51 -21.56 28.57 -9.83
CA GLU A 51 -21.70 30.03 -9.77
C GLU A 51 -20.78 30.73 -8.76
N TRP A 52 -19.68 30.10 -8.33
CA TRP A 52 -18.75 30.67 -7.33
C TRP A 52 -18.22 32.07 -7.68
N GLN A 53 -18.10 32.38 -8.97
CA GLN A 53 -17.65 33.69 -9.48
C GLN A 53 -18.61 34.84 -9.10
N SER A 54 -19.89 34.52 -8.83
CA SER A 54 -20.89 35.48 -8.39
C SER A 54 -20.94 35.68 -6.87
N LEU A 55 -20.26 34.80 -6.12
CA LEU A 55 -20.21 34.87 -4.66
C LEU A 55 -19.22 35.97 -4.23
N LYS A 56 -19.64 36.80 -3.26
CA LYS A 56 -18.73 37.74 -2.59
C LYS A 56 -17.66 37.01 -1.76
N GLU A 57 -18.03 35.86 -1.19
CA GLU A 57 -17.17 35.00 -0.39
C GLU A 57 -17.65 33.56 -0.50
N ILE A 58 -16.73 32.60 -0.64
CA ILE A 58 -17.06 31.17 -0.68
C ILE A 58 -17.20 30.68 0.76
N PRO A 59 -18.29 29.96 1.12
CA PRO A 59 -18.45 29.40 2.46
C PRO A 59 -17.24 28.50 2.83
N PRO A 60 -16.62 28.69 4.02
CA PRO A 60 -15.42 27.94 4.41
C PRO A 60 -15.58 26.41 4.34
N ILE A 61 -16.78 25.90 4.64
CA ILE A 61 -17.10 24.47 4.55
C ILE A 61 -16.99 23.96 3.10
N LYS A 62 -17.60 24.68 2.14
CA LYS A 62 -17.56 24.33 0.72
C LYS A 62 -16.15 24.42 0.15
N LEU A 63 -15.39 25.43 0.58
CA LEU A 63 -13.99 25.58 0.18
C LEU A 63 -13.14 24.41 0.69
N SER A 64 -13.35 23.99 1.94
CA SER A 64 -12.64 22.86 2.54
C SER A 64 -12.98 21.53 1.84
N GLU A 65 -14.25 21.27 1.57
CA GLU A 65 -14.71 20.09 0.83
C GLU A 65 -14.14 20.06 -0.59
N THR A 66 -14.21 21.18 -1.31
CA THR A 66 -13.67 21.29 -2.68
C THR A 66 -12.15 21.09 -2.70
N SER A 67 -11.45 21.63 -1.70
CA SER A 67 -9.99 21.45 -1.56
C SER A 67 -9.63 19.98 -1.31
N LEU A 68 -10.42 19.27 -0.49
CA LEU A 68 -10.23 17.85 -0.23
C LEU A 68 -10.50 17.01 -1.48
N ASN A 69 -11.56 17.32 -2.24
CA ASN A 69 -11.86 16.67 -3.52
C ASN A 69 -10.73 16.86 -4.53
N LEU A 70 -10.18 18.09 -4.61
CA LEU A 70 -9.04 18.39 -5.48
C LEU A 70 -7.80 17.61 -5.07
N ALA A 71 -7.48 17.59 -3.78
CA ALA A 71 -6.33 16.83 -3.26
C ALA A 71 -6.46 15.33 -3.57
N ASN A 72 -7.65 14.75 -3.39
CA ASN A 72 -7.92 13.34 -3.71
C ASN A 72 -7.77 13.06 -5.22
N MET A 73 -8.32 13.92 -6.08
CA MET A 73 -8.17 13.80 -7.53
C MET A 73 -6.71 13.90 -7.96
N LEU A 74 -5.94 14.82 -7.38
CA LEU A 74 -4.52 14.98 -7.66
C LEU A 74 -3.72 13.75 -7.21
N ALA A 75 -3.97 13.22 -6.01
CA ALA A 75 -3.32 12.01 -5.54
C ALA A 75 -3.57 10.80 -6.46
N ILE A 76 -4.83 10.60 -6.88
CA ILE A 76 -5.19 9.56 -7.86
C ILE A 76 -4.47 9.81 -9.20
N SER A 77 -4.41 11.06 -9.67
CA SER A 77 -3.77 11.42 -10.94
C SER A 77 -2.26 11.20 -10.92
N ILE A 78 -1.59 11.49 -9.79
CA ILE A 78 -0.17 11.19 -9.56
C ILE A 78 0.04 9.68 -9.62
N ASN A 79 -0.78 8.90 -8.92
CA ASN A 79 -0.68 7.44 -8.91
C ASN A 79 -0.92 6.82 -10.29
N LYS A 80 -1.82 7.41 -11.11
CA LYS A 80 -2.05 7.00 -12.51
C LYS A 80 -0.87 7.28 -13.44
N ALA A 81 0.00 8.22 -13.06
CA ALA A 81 1.19 8.59 -13.82
C ALA A 81 2.48 8.07 -13.17
N VAL A 82 2.41 7.08 -12.28
CA VAL A 82 3.60 6.58 -11.56
C VAL A 82 4.71 6.10 -12.51
N ALA A 83 5.96 6.42 -12.20
CA ALA A 83 7.14 5.88 -12.85
C ALA A 83 7.80 4.85 -11.93
N ILE A 84 7.61 3.56 -12.22
CA ILE A 84 8.15 2.45 -11.43
C ILE A 84 9.63 2.25 -11.78
N LYS A 85 10.51 2.51 -10.81
CA LYS A 85 11.96 2.41 -10.94
C LYS A 85 12.49 1.09 -10.40
N SER A 86 13.76 0.82 -10.69
CA SER A 86 14.51 -0.32 -10.15
C SER A 86 14.50 -0.40 -8.62
N THR A 87 14.65 0.74 -7.95
CA THR A 87 14.64 0.82 -6.48
C THR A 87 13.29 0.44 -5.87
N ASP A 88 12.20 0.72 -6.57
CA ASP A 88 10.84 0.45 -6.10
C ASP A 88 10.55 -1.06 -6.14
N LEU A 89 10.93 -1.73 -7.23
CA LEU A 89 10.78 -3.18 -7.38
C LEU A 89 11.65 -3.97 -6.39
N ILE A 90 12.91 -3.54 -6.23
CA ILE A 90 13.83 -4.14 -5.24
C ILE A 90 13.31 -3.93 -3.83
N ALA A 91 12.75 -2.75 -3.54
CA ALA A 91 12.16 -2.47 -2.23
C ALA A 91 10.97 -3.37 -1.91
N LEU A 92 10.02 -3.54 -2.85
CA LEU A 92 8.91 -4.46 -2.67
C LEU A 92 9.39 -5.90 -2.42
N ALA A 93 10.33 -6.39 -3.21
CA ALA A 93 10.83 -7.76 -3.08
C ALA A 93 11.60 -7.98 -1.76
N LEU A 94 12.41 -7.02 -1.32
CA LEU A 94 13.25 -7.15 -0.13
C LEU A 94 12.47 -6.92 1.18
N LEU A 95 11.50 -6.01 1.20
CA LEU A 95 10.66 -5.77 2.38
C LEU A 95 9.74 -6.95 2.70
N ALA A 96 9.41 -7.77 1.70
CA ALA A 96 8.61 -8.98 1.88
C ALA A 96 9.37 -10.11 2.59
N THR A 97 10.71 -10.03 2.73
CA THR A 97 11.50 -11.10 3.34
C THR A 97 11.75 -10.92 4.83
N SER A 98 11.91 -12.05 5.52
CA SER A 98 12.32 -12.03 6.93
C SER A 98 13.69 -11.39 7.09
N LYS A 99 13.80 -10.43 8.02
CA LYS A 99 15.03 -9.67 8.32
C LYS A 99 15.63 -8.93 7.10
N GLN A 100 14.89 -8.78 6.01
CA GLN A 100 15.33 -8.11 4.78
C GLN A 100 16.64 -8.70 4.23
N ASN A 101 16.71 -10.02 4.24
CA ASN A 101 17.76 -10.79 3.56
C ASN A 101 17.10 -11.67 2.50
N ILE A 102 17.75 -11.81 1.35
CA ILE A 102 17.23 -12.60 0.24
C ILE A 102 18.40 -13.13 -0.59
N GLU A 103 18.28 -14.36 -1.09
CA GLU A 103 19.23 -14.90 -2.05
C GLU A 103 19.13 -14.11 -3.37
N GLU A 104 20.27 -13.73 -3.94
CA GLU A 104 20.32 -12.88 -5.13
C GLU A 104 19.54 -13.48 -6.31
N GLU A 105 19.71 -14.77 -6.60
CA GLU A 105 19.02 -15.42 -7.71
C GLU A 105 17.49 -15.35 -7.55
N TYR A 106 17.00 -15.59 -6.33
CA TYR A 106 15.58 -15.50 -6.03
C TYR A 106 15.07 -14.05 -6.08
N LEU A 107 15.86 -13.08 -5.62
CA LEU A 107 15.52 -11.65 -5.73
C LEU A 107 15.35 -11.22 -7.19
N LEU A 108 16.26 -11.63 -8.08
CA LEU A 108 16.18 -11.30 -9.51
C LEU A 108 14.90 -11.84 -10.14
N LYS A 109 14.53 -13.09 -9.82
CA LYS A 109 13.27 -13.71 -10.26
C LYS A 109 12.05 -12.96 -9.71
N GLN A 110 12.06 -12.60 -8.43
CA GLN A 110 10.96 -11.88 -7.79
C GLN A 110 10.76 -10.48 -8.38
N VAL A 111 11.85 -9.77 -8.67
CA VAL A 111 11.81 -8.45 -9.31
C VAL A 111 11.28 -8.54 -10.73
N GLU A 112 11.69 -9.54 -11.50
CA GLU A 112 11.15 -9.79 -12.84
C GLU A 112 9.64 -10.07 -12.79
N LEU A 113 9.20 -10.89 -11.83
CA LEU A 113 7.78 -11.17 -11.63
C LEU A 113 6.97 -9.90 -11.29
N LEU A 114 7.46 -9.07 -10.36
CA LEU A 114 6.84 -7.79 -10.03
C LEU A 114 6.79 -6.85 -11.25
N ARG A 115 7.82 -6.84 -12.08
CA ARG A 115 7.86 -6.04 -13.31
C ARG A 115 6.83 -6.51 -14.34
N GLN A 116 6.66 -7.82 -14.49
CA GLN A 116 5.65 -8.40 -15.38
C GLN A 116 4.23 -8.07 -14.90
N ILE A 117 3.97 -8.16 -13.59
CA ILE A 117 2.69 -7.74 -13.00
C ILE A 117 2.43 -6.26 -13.29
N ALA A 118 3.41 -5.39 -13.06
CA ALA A 118 3.27 -3.97 -13.33
C ALA A 118 2.93 -3.67 -14.79
N ARG A 119 3.58 -4.31 -15.76
CA ARG A 119 3.34 -4.07 -17.19
C ARG A 119 1.87 -4.20 -17.61
N THR A 120 1.14 -5.10 -16.96
CA THR A 120 -0.29 -5.31 -17.24
C THR A 120 -1.19 -4.43 -16.37
N CYS A 121 -0.78 -4.14 -15.13
CA CYS A 121 -1.62 -3.44 -14.16
C CYS A 121 -1.49 -1.91 -14.21
N ILE A 122 -0.42 -1.37 -14.80
CA ILE A 122 -0.22 0.09 -14.86
C ILE A 122 -1.18 0.77 -15.84
N PRO A 123 -1.71 1.97 -15.51
CA PRO A 123 -2.45 2.79 -16.47
C PRO A 123 -1.55 3.27 -17.62
N ALA A 124 -2.17 3.69 -18.73
CA ALA A 124 -1.43 4.14 -19.93
C ALA A 124 -0.48 5.34 -19.70
N GLY A 125 -0.71 6.16 -18.68
CA GLY A 125 0.16 7.29 -18.33
C GLY A 125 1.33 6.94 -17.39
N ALA A 126 1.39 5.70 -16.90
CA ALA A 126 2.46 5.21 -16.04
C ALA A 126 3.53 4.47 -16.86
N SER A 127 4.70 4.29 -16.26
CA SER A 127 5.83 3.61 -16.89
C SER A 127 6.53 2.68 -15.91
N VAL A 128 7.20 1.66 -16.44
CA VAL A 128 8.02 0.73 -15.65
C VAL A 128 9.39 0.59 -16.30
N THR A 129 10.43 0.57 -15.46
CA THR A 129 11.83 0.43 -15.91
C THR A 129 12.02 -0.75 -16.87
N SER A 130 12.79 -0.52 -17.93
CA SER A 130 13.18 -1.50 -18.93
C SER A 130 14.53 -2.16 -18.64
N ALA A 131 15.21 -1.78 -17.55
CA ALA A 131 16.48 -2.37 -17.15
C ALA A 131 16.34 -3.89 -16.92
N ARG A 132 17.44 -4.63 -17.07
CA ARG A 132 17.46 -6.05 -16.70
C ARG A 132 17.48 -6.22 -15.17
N PRO A 133 16.96 -7.33 -14.59
CA PRO A 133 16.95 -7.51 -13.14
C PRO A 133 18.32 -7.29 -12.47
N GLU A 134 19.42 -7.73 -13.09
CA GLU A 134 20.78 -7.55 -12.58
C GLU A 134 21.19 -6.08 -12.56
N GLU A 135 20.82 -5.32 -13.59
CA GLU A 135 21.03 -3.87 -13.67
C GLU A 135 20.19 -3.15 -12.62
N MET A 136 18.94 -3.59 -12.41
CA MET A 136 18.06 -3.03 -11.37
C MET A 136 18.65 -3.22 -9.97
N LEU A 137 19.15 -4.42 -9.67
CA LEU A 137 19.81 -4.73 -8.41
C LEU A 137 21.05 -3.86 -8.24
N ASN A 138 21.93 -3.78 -9.24
CA ASN A 138 23.12 -2.95 -9.17
C ASN A 138 22.78 -1.47 -8.93
N GLN A 139 21.75 -0.92 -9.59
CA GLN A 139 21.28 0.44 -9.35
C GLN A 139 20.77 0.61 -7.91
N ALA A 140 19.94 -0.31 -7.41
CA ALA A 140 19.42 -0.25 -6.06
C ALA A 140 20.51 -0.39 -4.98
N MET A 141 21.50 -1.26 -5.20
CA MET A 141 22.66 -1.40 -4.32
C MET A 141 23.41 -0.07 -4.17
N LYS A 142 23.59 0.68 -5.26
CA LYS A 142 24.29 1.97 -5.22
C LYS A 142 23.46 3.10 -4.61
N ILE A 143 22.17 3.17 -4.93
CA ILE A 143 21.28 4.25 -4.47
C ILE A 143 20.89 4.07 -3.01
N VAL A 144 20.53 2.83 -2.61
CA VAL A 144 20.07 2.51 -1.25
C VAL A 144 21.24 2.10 -0.34
N GLY A 145 22.35 1.64 -0.92
CA GLY A 145 23.53 1.16 -0.19
C GLY A 145 23.43 -0.31 0.25
N LEU A 146 22.63 -1.14 -0.44
CA LEU A 146 22.43 -2.55 -0.07
C LEU A 146 23.77 -3.31 -0.08
N SER A 147 23.88 -4.29 0.80
CA SER A 147 25.08 -5.14 0.92
C SER A 147 24.89 -6.45 0.18
N ARG A 148 25.93 -6.86 -0.56
CA ARG A 148 26.07 -8.23 -1.08
C ARG A 148 27.05 -9.00 -0.19
N ILE A 149 26.58 -10.12 0.36
CA ILE A 149 27.37 -11.04 1.18
C ILE A 149 27.63 -12.29 0.36
N GLU A 150 28.89 -12.51 -0.03
CA GLU A 150 29.29 -13.71 -0.76
C GLU A 150 29.28 -14.93 0.16
N HIS A 151 28.71 -16.03 -0.32
CA HIS A 151 28.70 -17.31 0.39
C HIS A 151 28.89 -18.48 -0.58
N ALA A 152 29.35 -19.62 -0.07
CA ALA A 152 29.67 -20.80 -0.87
C ALA A 152 28.46 -21.40 -1.63
N PHE A 153 27.23 -21.04 -1.25
CA PHE A 153 25.99 -21.51 -1.85
C PHE A 153 25.18 -20.41 -2.53
N GLY A 154 25.83 -19.29 -2.89
CA GLY A 154 25.17 -18.14 -3.53
C GLY A 154 25.26 -16.87 -2.70
N SER A 155 25.08 -15.72 -3.34
CA SER A 155 25.20 -14.41 -2.72
C SER A 155 23.89 -14.00 -2.05
N ILE A 156 23.99 -13.34 -0.91
CA ILE A 156 22.84 -12.82 -0.16
C ILE A 156 22.83 -11.30 -0.28
N ILE A 157 21.67 -10.75 -0.67
CA ILE A 157 21.40 -9.31 -0.63
C ILE A 157 20.75 -8.96 0.70
N SER A 158 21.27 -7.93 1.35
CA SER A 158 20.86 -7.55 2.70
C SER A 158 20.70 -6.03 2.82
N SER A 159 19.70 -5.61 3.61
CA SER A 159 19.56 -4.22 4.07
C SER A 159 19.60 -4.09 5.59
N SER A 160 20.22 -3.01 6.05
CA SER A 160 20.19 -2.58 7.45
C SER A 160 18.86 -1.91 7.81
N LYS A 161 18.57 -1.78 9.12
CA LYS A 161 17.38 -1.06 9.63
C LYS A 161 17.26 0.39 9.10
N ASN A 162 18.39 1.08 8.93
CA ASN A 162 18.37 2.45 8.42
C ASN A 162 17.93 2.49 6.95
N GLN A 163 18.36 1.51 6.16
CA GLN A 163 18.00 1.38 4.75
C GLN A 163 16.55 0.94 4.58
N SER A 164 15.99 0.19 5.53
CA SER A 164 14.59 -0.22 5.54
C SER A 164 13.62 0.95 5.38
N ARG A 165 13.94 2.13 5.91
CA ARG A 165 13.11 3.33 5.77
C ARG A 165 13.09 3.83 4.31
N ILE A 166 14.24 3.83 3.64
CA ILE A 166 14.35 4.19 2.23
C ILE A 166 13.60 3.18 1.37
N LEU A 167 13.73 1.89 1.69
CA LEU A 167 12.98 0.84 1.02
C LEU A 167 11.47 1.02 1.22
N ALA A 168 11.01 1.27 2.46
CA ALA A 168 9.59 1.50 2.75
C ALA A 168 9.03 2.66 1.93
N TYR A 169 9.77 3.76 1.83
CA TYR A 169 9.40 4.89 0.96
C TYR A 169 9.30 4.49 -0.52
N ASN A 170 10.30 3.78 -1.07
CA ASN A 170 10.28 3.35 -2.48
C ASN A 170 9.17 2.32 -2.76
N ALA A 171 8.91 1.40 -1.84
CA ALA A 171 7.82 0.43 -1.97
C ALA A 171 6.45 1.11 -1.92
N ASN A 172 6.26 2.09 -1.02
CA ASN A 172 5.01 2.83 -0.90
C ASN A 172 4.68 3.63 -2.18
N ASN A 173 5.69 4.16 -2.88
CA ASN A 173 5.50 4.89 -4.14
C ASN A 173 4.82 4.08 -5.25
N VAL A 174 4.83 2.74 -5.16
CA VAL A 174 4.32 1.85 -6.22
C VAL A 174 3.33 0.79 -5.70
N ALA A 175 3.12 0.69 -4.39
CA ALA A 175 2.29 -0.35 -3.77
C ALA A 175 0.83 -0.35 -4.30
N HIS A 176 0.31 0.81 -4.71
CA HIS A 176 -1.02 0.93 -5.32
C HIS A 176 -1.18 0.10 -6.60
N VAL A 177 -0.12 -0.03 -7.41
CA VAL A 177 -0.12 -0.84 -8.65
C VAL A 177 -0.32 -2.32 -8.34
N TYR A 178 0.19 -2.76 -7.19
CA TYR A 178 0.20 -4.17 -6.78
C TYR A 178 -0.95 -4.53 -5.83
N THR A 179 -1.79 -3.56 -5.44
CA THR A 179 -2.83 -3.78 -4.42
C THR A 179 -3.84 -4.85 -4.84
N LEU A 180 -4.41 -4.77 -6.04
CA LEU A 180 -5.37 -5.78 -6.51
C LEU A 180 -4.72 -7.16 -6.76
N PRO A 181 -3.57 -7.28 -7.47
CA PRO A 181 -2.86 -8.56 -7.59
C PRO A 181 -2.55 -9.21 -6.23
N SER A 182 -2.12 -8.40 -5.26
CA SER A 182 -1.84 -8.83 -3.89
C SER A 182 -3.08 -9.38 -3.19
N LEU A 183 -4.25 -8.71 -3.32
CA LEU A 183 -5.50 -9.20 -2.77
C LEU A 183 -5.95 -10.52 -3.40
N VAL A 184 -5.81 -10.68 -4.71
CA VAL A 184 -6.16 -11.93 -5.40
C VAL A 184 -5.31 -13.08 -4.86
N LEU A 185 -3.99 -12.89 -4.80
CA LEU A 185 -3.07 -13.90 -4.28
C LEU A 185 -3.32 -14.20 -2.80
N ARG A 186 -3.61 -13.19 -1.98
CA ARG A 186 -3.98 -13.34 -0.57
C ARG A 186 -5.25 -14.19 -0.42
N PHE A 187 -6.28 -13.89 -1.19
CA PHE A 187 -7.56 -14.60 -1.12
C PHE A 187 -7.42 -16.07 -1.55
N VAL A 188 -6.78 -16.32 -2.69
CA VAL A 188 -6.53 -17.68 -3.19
C VAL A 188 -5.64 -18.45 -2.22
N THR A 189 -4.64 -17.81 -1.60
CA THR A 189 -3.79 -18.43 -0.57
C THR A 189 -4.59 -18.84 0.66
N ALA A 190 -5.46 -17.96 1.16
CA ALA A 190 -6.29 -18.22 2.34
C ALA A 190 -7.32 -19.33 2.10
N LYS A 191 -7.92 -19.38 0.91
CA LYS A 191 -8.96 -20.36 0.57
C LYS A 191 -8.41 -21.68 0.04
N ARG A 192 -7.19 -21.70 -0.51
CA ARG A 192 -6.56 -22.80 -1.28
C ARG A 192 -7.28 -23.15 -2.59
N GLN A 193 -8.60 -23.27 -2.55
CA GLN A 193 -9.51 -23.45 -3.68
C GLN A 193 -10.76 -22.58 -3.47
N THR A 194 -11.17 -21.87 -4.52
CA THR A 194 -12.29 -20.94 -4.51
C THR A 194 -12.80 -20.72 -5.94
N ASP A 195 -13.60 -19.68 -6.16
CA ASP A 195 -14.10 -19.30 -7.48
C ASP A 195 -14.04 -17.78 -7.68
N LYS A 196 -14.24 -17.35 -8.93
CA LYS A 196 -14.19 -15.94 -9.32
C LYS A 196 -15.30 -15.09 -8.67
N ILE A 197 -16.45 -15.69 -8.33
CA ILE A 197 -17.58 -14.98 -7.70
C ILE A 197 -17.19 -14.60 -6.26
N ALA A 198 -16.71 -15.58 -5.49
CA ALA A 198 -16.25 -15.35 -4.12
C ALA A 198 -15.07 -14.38 -4.07
N LEU A 199 -14.18 -14.42 -5.06
CA LEU A 199 -13.09 -13.43 -5.20
C LEU A 199 -13.65 -12.02 -5.43
N LEU A 200 -14.61 -11.85 -6.34
CA LEU A 200 -15.23 -10.56 -6.63
C LEU A 200 -15.93 -10.00 -5.39
N GLU A 201 -16.69 -10.82 -4.66
CA GLU A 201 -17.33 -10.41 -3.40
C GLU A 201 -16.31 -9.95 -2.35
N PHE A 202 -15.22 -10.72 -2.18
CA PHE A 202 -14.14 -10.40 -1.25
C PHE A 202 -13.47 -9.06 -1.60
N VAL A 203 -13.06 -8.88 -2.86
CA VAL A 203 -12.41 -7.66 -3.30
C VAL A 203 -13.37 -6.47 -3.21
N THR A 204 -14.61 -6.62 -3.68
CA THR A 204 -15.61 -5.53 -3.64
C THR A 204 -15.87 -5.05 -2.22
N THR A 205 -15.85 -5.94 -1.23
CA THR A 205 -16.05 -5.58 0.18
C THR A 205 -14.89 -4.76 0.75
N LEU A 206 -13.63 -5.07 0.38
CA LEU A 206 -12.44 -4.38 0.89
C LEU A 206 -12.03 -3.16 0.06
N TYR A 207 -12.44 -3.12 -1.21
CA TYR A 207 -11.96 -2.15 -2.17
C TYR A 207 -12.20 -0.69 -1.79
N PRO A 208 -13.35 -0.26 -1.22
CA PRO A 208 -13.56 1.15 -0.84
C PRO A 208 -12.48 1.68 0.11
N PHE A 209 -12.04 0.85 1.06
CA PHE A 209 -11.05 1.21 2.06
C PHE A 209 -9.64 1.27 1.47
N LEU A 210 -9.27 0.27 0.68
CA LEU A 210 -7.98 0.26 -0.03
C LEU A 210 -7.92 1.37 -1.09
N LYS A 211 -9.03 1.65 -1.78
CA LYS A 211 -9.15 2.76 -2.72
C LYS A 211 -8.91 4.09 -2.04
N SER A 212 -9.51 4.31 -0.88
CA SER A 212 -9.34 5.55 -0.12
C SER A 212 -7.93 5.72 0.42
N GLU A 213 -7.29 4.66 0.89
CA GLU A 213 -5.95 4.74 1.50
C GLU A 213 -4.83 4.80 0.45
N MET A 214 -4.95 4.02 -0.63
CA MET A 214 -3.92 3.88 -1.67
C MET A 214 -4.19 4.76 -2.90
N PHE A 215 -5.24 5.58 -2.88
CA PHE A 215 -5.69 6.42 -4.00
C PHE A 215 -5.85 5.64 -5.32
N LEU A 216 -6.56 4.50 -5.26
CA LEU A 216 -6.76 3.63 -6.42
C LEU A 216 -7.71 4.26 -7.44
N SER A 217 -7.44 4.05 -8.72
CA SER A 217 -8.17 4.75 -9.80
C SER A 217 -9.45 4.07 -10.25
N TRP A 218 -9.59 2.76 -10.09
CA TRP A 218 -10.75 2.04 -10.65
C TRP A 218 -12.03 2.35 -9.88
N ALA A 219 -13.14 2.49 -10.58
CA ALA A 219 -14.48 2.49 -10.02
C ALA A 219 -14.89 1.08 -9.58
N ILE A 220 -15.83 0.98 -8.63
CA ILE A 220 -16.33 -0.31 -8.13
C ILE A 220 -16.97 -1.12 -9.27
N SER A 221 -17.65 -0.44 -10.19
CA SER A 221 -18.28 -1.07 -11.37
C SER A 221 -17.28 -1.71 -12.34
N GLU A 222 -16.01 -1.28 -12.31
CA GLU A 222 -14.95 -1.81 -13.19
C GLU A 222 -14.25 -3.04 -12.59
N LEU A 223 -14.50 -3.35 -11.31
CA LEU A 223 -13.72 -4.39 -10.60
C LEU A 223 -13.82 -5.76 -11.23
N ASN A 224 -14.97 -6.14 -11.79
CA ASN A 224 -15.10 -7.45 -12.43
C ASN A 224 -14.11 -7.62 -13.59
N GLU A 225 -14.08 -6.66 -14.52
CA GLU A 225 -13.20 -6.70 -15.70
C GLU A 225 -11.72 -6.60 -15.32
N VAL A 226 -11.41 -5.75 -14.33
CA VAL A 226 -10.05 -5.60 -13.80
C VAL A 226 -9.57 -6.90 -13.15
N LEU A 227 -10.42 -7.56 -12.36
CA LEU A 227 -10.08 -8.83 -11.72
C LEU A 227 -9.95 -9.96 -12.73
N GLU A 228 -10.76 -10.01 -13.78
CA GLU A 228 -10.60 -10.98 -14.86
C GLU A 228 -9.23 -10.83 -15.53
N THR A 229 -8.81 -9.60 -15.82
CA THR A 229 -7.49 -9.29 -16.39
C THR A 229 -6.35 -9.72 -15.45
N ILE A 230 -6.46 -9.39 -14.16
CA ILE A 230 -5.45 -9.74 -13.16
C ILE A 230 -5.38 -11.25 -12.95
N VAL A 231 -6.51 -11.96 -12.86
CA VAL A 231 -6.53 -13.41 -12.70
C VAL A 231 -5.91 -14.10 -13.91
N HIS A 232 -6.20 -13.62 -15.12
CA HIS A 232 -5.59 -14.15 -16.34
C HIS A 232 -4.06 -13.97 -16.33
N LEU A 233 -3.59 -12.77 -16.00
CA LEU A 233 -2.17 -12.49 -15.85
C LEU A 233 -1.50 -13.40 -14.80
N LEU A 234 -2.08 -13.50 -13.61
CA LEU A 234 -1.53 -14.33 -12.54
C LEU A 234 -1.51 -15.83 -12.92
N GLN A 235 -2.43 -16.26 -13.78
CA GLN A 235 -2.43 -17.60 -14.36
C GLN A 235 -1.29 -17.79 -15.37
N GLU A 236 -1.07 -16.85 -16.28
CA GLU A 236 0.05 -16.89 -17.23
C GLU A 236 1.40 -16.93 -16.53
N LEU A 237 1.51 -16.24 -15.39
CA LEU A 237 2.69 -16.22 -14.53
C LEU A 237 2.81 -17.46 -13.62
N GLY A 238 1.86 -18.40 -13.67
CA GLY A 238 1.86 -19.62 -12.86
C GLY A 238 1.59 -19.41 -11.37
N LEU A 239 1.09 -18.24 -10.97
CA LEU A 239 0.81 -17.88 -9.58
C LEU A 239 -0.59 -18.31 -9.12
N VAL A 240 -1.51 -18.55 -10.06
CA VAL A 240 -2.86 -19.05 -9.84
C VAL A 240 -3.19 -20.08 -10.91
N THR A 241 -3.92 -21.13 -10.57
CA THR A 241 -4.49 -22.07 -11.54
C THR A 241 -5.99 -21.82 -11.68
N THR A 242 -6.50 -21.87 -12.90
CA THR A 242 -7.94 -21.67 -13.18
C THR A 242 -8.53 -22.87 -13.91
N ASN A 243 -9.79 -23.18 -13.62
CA ASN A 243 -10.60 -24.15 -14.36
C ASN A 243 -12.04 -23.63 -14.47
N GLY A 244 -12.36 -22.97 -15.59
CA GLY A 244 -13.62 -22.25 -15.75
C GLY A 244 -13.76 -21.13 -14.71
N GLN A 245 -14.70 -21.29 -13.77
CA GLN A 245 -14.91 -20.36 -12.66
C GLN A 245 -14.04 -20.64 -11.43
N GLN A 246 -13.42 -21.83 -11.35
CA GLN A 246 -12.61 -22.21 -10.20
C GLN A 246 -11.24 -21.55 -10.23
N LEU A 247 -10.76 -21.15 -9.06
CA LEU A 247 -9.43 -20.61 -8.78
C LEU A 247 -8.78 -21.46 -7.70
N SER A 248 -7.49 -21.77 -7.86
CA SER A 248 -6.74 -22.48 -6.83
C SER A 248 -5.28 -22.06 -6.82
N MET A 249 -4.62 -22.32 -5.70
CA MET A 249 -3.16 -22.23 -5.63
C MET A 249 -2.52 -23.27 -6.56
N PRO A 250 -1.39 -22.94 -7.20
CA PRO A 250 -0.61 -23.91 -7.95
C PRO A 250 -0.08 -25.03 -7.05
N SER A 251 0.16 -26.21 -7.63
CA SER A 251 0.73 -27.37 -6.93
C SER A 251 2.16 -27.09 -6.40
N GLN A 252 2.58 -27.88 -5.41
CA GLN A 252 3.62 -27.64 -4.38
C GLN A 252 5.07 -27.34 -4.86
N GLU A 253 5.30 -26.30 -5.66
CA GLU A 253 6.63 -25.71 -5.82
C GLU A 253 6.87 -24.63 -4.74
N THR A 254 7.80 -24.89 -3.83
CA THR A 254 8.10 -24.01 -2.68
C THR A 254 8.50 -22.60 -3.09
N SER A 255 9.25 -22.44 -4.19
CA SER A 255 9.70 -21.12 -4.69
C SER A 255 8.53 -20.26 -5.15
N ILE A 256 7.61 -20.81 -5.94
CA ILE A 256 6.40 -20.13 -6.40
C ILE A 256 5.52 -19.74 -5.21
N GLN A 257 5.39 -20.63 -4.22
CA GLN A 257 4.63 -20.31 -3.00
C GLN A 257 5.23 -19.14 -2.22
N ASN A 258 6.55 -19.06 -2.11
CA ASN A 258 7.22 -17.90 -1.50
C ASN A 258 6.93 -16.62 -2.29
N SER A 259 6.98 -16.67 -3.63
CA SER A 259 6.66 -15.51 -4.48
C SER A 259 5.21 -15.05 -4.30
N ILE A 260 4.27 -15.99 -4.23
CA ILE A 260 2.85 -15.72 -3.95
C ILE A 260 2.71 -15.02 -2.59
N GLN A 261 3.35 -15.54 -1.54
CA GLN A 261 3.31 -14.94 -0.21
C GLN A 261 3.92 -13.54 -0.19
N HIS A 262 5.06 -13.34 -0.86
CA HIS A 262 5.73 -12.03 -0.94
C HIS A 262 4.89 -10.98 -1.68
N ILE A 263 4.14 -11.36 -2.71
CA ILE A 263 3.25 -10.42 -3.40
C ILE A 263 1.98 -10.20 -2.57
N ALA A 264 1.43 -11.26 -1.96
CA ALA A 264 0.27 -11.15 -1.08
C ALA A 264 0.53 -10.23 0.11
N SER A 265 1.76 -10.15 0.64
CA SER A 265 2.11 -9.31 1.80
C SER A 265 2.11 -7.81 1.53
N ILE A 266 2.06 -7.37 0.27
CA ILE A 266 2.03 -5.93 -0.08
C ILE A 266 0.86 -5.20 0.58
N THR A 267 -0.29 -5.87 0.78
CA THR A 267 -1.44 -5.29 1.48
C THR A 267 -1.50 -5.61 2.98
N ASP A 268 -0.47 -6.20 3.59
CA ASP A 268 -0.52 -6.57 5.03
C ASP A 268 -0.72 -5.35 5.92
N GLN A 269 0.03 -4.27 5.67
CA GLN A 269 -0.01 -3.07 6.49
C GLN A 269 -1.39 -2.38 6.51
N PRO A 270 -2.01 -2.03 5.35
CA PRO A 270 -3.34 -1.44 5.35
C PRO A 270 -4.38 -2.36 6.01
N LEU A 271 -4.38 -3.66 5.68
CA LEU A 271 -5.34 -4.62 6.26
C LEU A 271 -5.17 -4.76 7.78
N THR A 272 -3.93 -4.71 8.28
CA THR A 272 -3.61 -4.74 9.71
C THR A 272 -4.13 -3.50 10.44
N ARG A 273 -3.98 -2.30 9.84
CA ARG A 273 -4.54 -1.06 10.37
C ARG A 273 -6.07 -1.12 10.42
N PHE A 274 -6.70 -1.56 9.33
CA PHE A 274 -8.14 -1.71 9.23
C PHE A 274 -8.67 -2.64 10.31
N TYR A 275 -8.07 -3.82 10.45
CA TYR A 275 -8.48 -4.80 11.44
C TYR A 275 -8.29 -4.32 12.88
N THR A 276 -7.24 -3.53 13.15
CA THR A 276 -7.00 -2.93 14.47
C THR A 276 -8.13 -1.99 14.87
N ILE A 277 -8.54 -1.08 13.96
CA ILE A 277 -9.70 -0.21 14.22
C ILE A 277 -10.98 -1.03 14.38
N MET A 278 -11.16 -2.05 13.55
CA MET A 278 -12.35 -2.90 13.62
C MET A 278 -12.48 -3.64 14.94
N GLU A 279 -11.38 -4.18 15.47
CA GLU A 279 -11.37 -4.85 16.77
C GLU A 279 -11.62 -3.86 17.91
N LEU A 280 -11.03 -2.66 17.87
CA LEU A 280 -11.32 -1.61 18.85
C LEU A 280 -12.81 -1.20 18.83
N LEU A 281 -13.39 -1.00 17.66
CA LEU A 281 -14.80 -0.62 17.51
C LEU A 281 -15.77 -1.70 18.04
N GLN A 282 -15.45 -2.98 17.90
CA GLN A 282 -16.30 -4.07 18.36
C GLN A 282 -16.32 -4.22 19.88
N GLN A 283 -15.21 -3.90 20.54
CA GLN A 283 -15.07 -4.07 21.98
C GLN A 283 -15.51 -2.80 22.75
N SER A 284 -15.42 -1.63 22.11
CA SER A 284 -15.69 -0.35 22.75
C SER A 284 -17.19 -0.04 22.93
N ILE A 285 -17.59 0.33 24.14
CA ILE A 285 -18.98 0.68 24.48
C ILE A 285 -19.38 2.09 23.97
N LYS A 286 -18.45 3.05 24.00
CA LYS A 286 -18.62 4.43 23.50
C LYS A 286 -17.30 5.00 22.97
N PRO A 287 -16.83 4.56 21.80
CA PRO A 287 -15.55 5.01 21.28
C PRO A 287 -15.59 6.51 20.94
N THR A 288 -14.47 7.20 21.17
CA THR A 288 -14.23 8.55 20.63
C THR A 288 -13.15 8.48 19.56
N LEU A 289 -13.21 9.39 18.58
CA LEU A 289 -12.21 9.46 17.52
C LEU A 289 -10.77 9.52 18.09
N LYS A 290 -10.54 10.40 19.05
CA LYS A 290 -9.24 10.59 19.71
C LYS A 290 -8.73 9.30 20.38
N ASN A 291 -9.62 8.54 21.04
CA ASN A 291 -9.25 7.29 21.71
C ASN A 291 -8.92 6.21 20.68
N LEU A 292 -9.72 6.07 19.63
CA LEU A 292 -9.47 5.10 18.55
C LEU A 292 -8.14 5.38 17.84
N GLU A 293 -7.87 6.64 17.48
CA GLU A 293 -6.62 7.05 16.85
C GLU A 293 -5.40 6.75 17.73
N SER A 294 -5.50 7.07 19.02
CA SER A 294 -4.38 6.88 19.96
C SER A 294 -4.15 5.40 20.26
N ALA A 295 -5.21 4.62 20.49
CA ALA A 295 -5.09 3.18 20.70
C ALA A 295 -4.58 2.46 19.45
N SER A 296 -5.09 2.80 18.26
CA SER A 296 -4.64 2.19 17.00
C SER A 296 -3.17 2.50 16.71
N ALA A 297 -2.72 3.74 16.97
CA ALA A 297 -1.32 4.12 16.84
C ALA A 297 -0.42 3.33 17.80
N SER A 298 -0.80 3.21 19.08
CA SER A 298 -0.02 2.45 20.07
C SER A 298 0.01 0.95 19.78
N ILE A 299 -1.10 0.35 19.33
CA ILE A 299 -1.14 -1.05 18.92
C ILE A 299 -0.22 -1.28 17.71
N SER A 300 -0.30 -0.39 16.71
CA SER A 300 0.53 -0.48 15.50
C SER A 300 2.02 -0.26 15.80
N GLU A 301 2.36 0.66 16.70
CA GLU A 301 3.74 0.84 17.20
C GLU A 301 4.27 -0.46 17.82
N LYS A 302 3.49 -1.10 18.70
CA LYS A 302 3.86 -2.39 19.30
C LYS A 302 4.05 -3.49 18.24
N LEU A 303 3.13 -3.60 17.27
CA LEU A 303 3.24 -4.57 16.18
C LEU A 303 4.47 -4.29 15.32
N SER A 304 4.81 -3.02 15.08
CA SER A 304 6.01 -2.65 14.33
C SER A 304 7.29 -3.15 14.97
N ILE A 305 7.38 -3.11 16.31
CA ILE A 305 8.50 -3.64 17.07
C ILE A 305 8.53 -5.17 16.99
N LEU A 306 7.37 -5.83 17.14
CA LEU A 306 7.27 -7.29 17.17
C LEU A 306 7.62 -7.93 15.82
N TYR A 307 7.18 -7.32 14.72
CA TYR A 307 7.36 -7.84 13.37
C TYR A 307 8.47 -7.14 12.57
N GLY A 308 9.16 -6.17 13.17
CA GLY A 308 10.24 -5.42 12.51
C GLY A 308 9.77 -4.54 11.35
N ILE A 309 8.55 -4.00 11.41
CA ILE A 309 7.98 -3.13 10.38
C ILE A 309 8.64 -1.74 10.51
N ASN A 310 9.43 -1.35 9.52
CA ASN A 310 10.17 -0.09 9.52
C ASN A 310 9.49 0.99 8.65
N SER A 311 8.16 1.13 8.78
CA SER A 311 7.38 2.16 8.07
C SER A 311 6.73 3.12 9.07
N THR A 312 6.93 4.43 8.86
CA THR A 312 6.36 5.49 9.71
C THR A 312 4.86 5.63 9.52
N GLU A 313 4.33 5.20 8.37
CA GLU A 313 2.89 5.25 8.08
C GLU A 313 2.10 4.24 8.92
N PHE A 314 2.76 3.21 9.45
CA PHE A 314 2.08 2.12 10.14
C PHE A 314 1.34 2.57 11.41
N PHE A 315 1.80 3.64 12.05
CA PHE A 315 1.19 4.24 13.24
C PHE A 315 0.72 5.69 13.01
N ASP A 316 0.56 6.12 11.76
CA ASP A 316 0.07 7.47 11.43
C ASP A 316 -1.41 7.61 11.77
N LYS A 317 -1.73 8.57 12.64
CA LYS A 317 -3.10 8.86 13.08
C LYS A 317 -4.02 9.30 11.94
N SER A 318 -3.49 9.99 10.93
CA SER A 318 -4.28 10.48 9.81
C SER A 318 -4.88 9.35 8.96
N LEU A 319 -4.18 8.21 8.83
CA LEU A 319 -4.67 7.01 8.16
C LEU A 319 -5.81 6.36 8.94
N PHE A 320 -5.70 6.31 10.26
CA PHE A 320 -6.80 5.84 11.12
C PHE A 320 -8.04 6.74 11.00
N SER A 321 -7.86 8.06 10.99
CA SER A 321 -8.96 9.00 10.77
C SER A 321 -9.58 8.83 9.38
N ALA A 322 -8.75 8.62 8.34
CA ALA A 322 -9.21 8.38 6.98
C ALA A 322 -10.08 7.12 6.89
N PHE A 323 -9.61 6.00 7.44
CA PHE A 323 -10.36 4.76 7.47
C PHE A 323 -11.71 4.90 8.20
N LEU A 324 -11.76 5.60 9.35
CA LEU A 324 -13.02 5.88 10.06
C LEU A 324 -13.98 6.75 9.24
N ARG A 325 -13.47 7.71 8.46
CA ARG A 325 -14.30 8.49 7.52
C ARG A 325 -14.85 7.60 6.41
N THR A 326 -14.05 6.70 5.85
CA THR A 326 -14.50 5.76 4.82
C THR A 326 -15.54 4.80 5.38
N LEU A 327 -15.37 4.29 6.60
CA LEU A 327 -16.40 3.47 7.27
C LEU A 327 -17.74 4.21 7.43
N LYS A 328 -17.71 5.52 7.68
CA LYS A 328 -18.92 6.37 7.71
C LYS A 328 -19.53 6.55 6.32
N SER A 329 -18.72 6.82 5.29
CA SER A 329 -19.21 7.00 3.91
C SER A 329 -19.81 5.73 3.34
N GLU A 330 -19.24 4.56 3.68
CA GLU A 330 -19.78 3.24 3.34
C GLU A 330 -20.98 2.83 4.22
N ASN A 331 -21.51 3.76 5.03
CA ASN A 331 -22.69 3.54 5.86
C ASN A 331 -22.54 2.36 6.85
N LEU A 332 -21.31 2.06 7.30
CA LEU A 332 -21.02 0.98 8.26
C LEU A 332 -20.96 1.47 9.71
N LEU A 333 -20.81 2.78 9.91
CA LEU A 333 -20.85 3.44 11.21
C LEU A 333 -21.99 4.45 11.28
N ARG A 334 -22.41 4.77 12.52
CA ARG A 334 -23.22 5.96 12.85
C ARG A 334 -22.31 7.15 13.18
N ASP A 335 -22.89 8.33 13.37
CA ASP A 335 -22.12 9.54 13.71
C ASP A 335 -21.37 9.40 15.03
N ASP A 336 -21.98 8.71 16.00
CA ASP A 336 -21.43 8.37 17.31
C ASP A 336 -20.45 7.18 17.29
N LEU A 337 -20.04 6.73 16.10
CA LEU A 337 -19.11 5.61 15.86
C LEU A 337 -19.66 4.23 16.25
N THR A 338 -20.96 4.11 16.53
CA THR A 338 -21.60 2.80 16.71
C THR A 338 -21.60 2.00 15.40
N VAL A 339 -21.19 0.74 15.48
CA VAL A 339 -21.17 -0.19 14.33
C VAL A 339 -22.57 -0.58 13.88
N LYS A 340 -22.75 -0.74 12.57
CA LYS A 340 -24.00 -1.25 11.95
C LYS A 340 -23.88 -2.74 11.62
N LYS A 341 -24.99 -3.39 11.24
CA LYS A 341 -25.06 -4.84 11.02
C LYS A 341 -24.04 -5.35 9.99
N ASP A 342 -23.90 -4.63 8.88
CA ASP A 342 -23.05 -5.03 7.74
C ASP A 342 -21.54 -4.92 8.07
N PHE A 343 -21.19 -4.27 9.17
CA PHE A 343 -19.81 -4.19 9.67
C PHE A 343 -19.22 -5.58 9.94
N SER A 344 -20.05 -6.52 10.45
CA SER A 344 -19.61 -7.87 10.79
C SER A 344 -19.06 -8.66 9.59
N LEU A 345 -19.60 -8.43 8.39
CA LEU A 345 -19.11 -9.04 7.15
C LEU A 345 -17.69 -8.53 6.82
N LEU A 346 -17.50 -7.21 6.88
CA LEU A 346 -16.21 -6.57 6.65
C LEU A 346 -15.14 -7.07 7.63
N VAL A 347 -15.48 -7.19 8.92
CA VAL A 347 -14.57 -7.76 9.94
C VAL A 347 -14.18 -9.18 9.57
N SER A 348 -15.16 -10.04 9.25
CA SER A 348 -14.90 -11.44 8.92
C SER A 348 -14.01 -11.59 7.69
N MET A 349 -14.27 -10.83 6.62
CA MET A 349 -13.46 -10.85 5.41
C MET A 349 -12.03 -10.35 5.66
N THR A 350 -11.88 -9.24 6.39
CA THR A 350 -10.56 -8.69 6.75
C THR A 350 -9.79 -9.69 7.61
N ALA A 351 -10.43 -10.27 8.63
CA ALA A 351 -9.82 -11.27 9.50
C ALA A 351 -9.38 -12.51 8.70
N GLN A 352 -10.20 -13.04 7.79
CA GLN A 352 -9.81 -14.22 6.98
C GLN A 352 -8.60 -13.97 6.09
N SER A 353 -8.32 -12.70 5.77
CA SER A 353 -7.22 -12.31 4.91
C SER A 353 -5.90 -12.08 5.66
N LEU A 354 -5.91 -11.98 6.99
CA LEU A 354 -4.73 -11.66 7.81
C LEU A 354 -4.08 -12.90 8.43
N ASP A 355 -2.77 -12.78 8.69
CA ASP A 355 -2.00 -13.77 9.42
C ASP A 355 -2.61 -14.04 10.82
N PRO A 356 -2.80 -15.31 11.23
CA PRO A 356 -3.37 -15.66 12.53
C PRO A 356 -2.65 -15.04 13.73
N ASP A 357 -1.31 -14.92 13.70
CA ASP A 357 -0.53 -14.36 14.79
C ASP A 357 -0.72 -12.85 14.89
N ILE A 358 -0.81 -12.15 13.74
CA ILE A 358 -1.13 -10.72 13.72
C ILE A 358 -2.50 -10.47 14.37
N ARG A 359 -3.52 -11.25 13.98
CA ARG A 359 -4.88 -11.12 14.56
C ARG A 359 -4.88 -11.37 16.05
N TYR A 360 -4.20 -12.44 16.49
CA TYR A 360 -4.09 -12.76 17.91
C TYR A 360 -3.43 -11.63 18.69
N ASN A 361 -2.32 -11.06 18.19
CA ASN A 361 -1.61 -9.98 18.85
C ASN A 361 -2.43 -8.68 18.92
N ILE A 362 -3.23 -8.37 17.90
CA ILE A 362 -4.18 -7.25 17.91
C ILE A 362 -5.24 -7.48 18.98
N PHE A 363 -5.90 -8.64 18.96
CA PHE A 363 -6.94 -8.97 19.94
C PHE A 363 -6.43 -8.88 21.39
N GLN A 364 -5.23 -9.40 21.67
CA GLN A 364 -4.62 -9.30 23.00
C GLN A 364 -4.26 -7.86 23.38
N ALA A 365 -3.89 -7.01 22.41
CA ALA A 365 -3.59 -5.61 22.67
C ALA A 365 -4.86 -4.80 22.95
N VAL A 366 -5.93 -5.02 22.17
CA VAL A 366 -7.25 -4.38 22.37
C VAL A 366 -7.81 -4.69 23.75
N LYS A 367 -7.77 -5.97 24.17
CA LYS A 367 -8.20 -6.37 25.53
C LYS A 367 -7.47 -5.67 26.67
N LYS A 368 -6.23 -5.24 26.46
CA LYS A 368 -5.46 -4.51 27.47
C LYS A 368 -5.76 -3.01 27.50
N PHE A 369 -6.37 -2.47 26.44
CA PHE A 369 -6.74 -1.05 26.37
C PHE A 369 -8.08 -0.74 27.02
N GLU A 370 -8.95 -1.75 27.16
CA GLU A 370 -10.29 -1.60 27.77
C GLU A 370 -10.34 -1.94 29.26
N ASN A 371 -9.32 -2.62 29.77
CA ASN A 371 -9.06 -2.79 31.20
C ASN A 371 -8.14 -1.68 31.69
#